data_AF-K1TG33-F1
#
_entry.id   AF-K1TG33-F1
#
_cell.length_a   1.000
_cell.length_b   1.000
_cell.length_c   1.000
_cell.angle_alpha   90.00
_cell.angle_beta   90.00
_cell.angle_gamma   90.00
#
_symmetry.space_group_name_H-M   'P 1'
#
loop_
_entity.id
_entity.type
_entity.pdbx_description
1 polymer ?
#
loop_
_entity_poly.entity_id
_entity_poly.type
_entity_poly.pdbx_seq_one_letter_code
_entity_poly.pdbx_strand_id
1 'polypeptide(L)'
;MFLDADEYMDEDCSEMVSFFSMPELYEKYNSASYIIRNYDDNVTKSANDFLGSRLIKLKPGVKFEGAIHEYLPGALPHGYFGTVFHHYGYMNNDPEYIRKRNERNLPLILKEYEENPEDV
;
A
#
# COMPACT_ATOMS: atom_id res chain seq x y z
N MET A 1 3.97 4.03 9.51
CA MET A 1 4.32 3.42 8.21
C MET A 1 4.09 1.93 8.34
N PHE A 2 3.53 1.29 7.32
CA PHE A 2 3.43 -0.16 7.23
C PHE A 2 3.91 -0.62 5.86
N LEU A 3 4.49 -1.83 5.80
CA LEU A 3 4.90 -2.51 4.57
C LEU A 3 4.40 -3.95 4.63
N ASP A 4 4.14 -4.52 3.46
CA ASP A 4 3.87 -5.94 3.32
C ASP A 4 5.19 -6.75 3.35
N ALA A 5 5.10 -8.03 3.70
CA ALA A 5 6.28 -8.89 3.84
C ALA A 5 6.97 -9.22 2.50
N ASP A 6 6.26 -9.03 1.40
CA ASP A 6 6.70 -9.22 0.01
C ASP A 6 7.00 -7.89 -0.70
N GLU A 7 7.15 -6.81 0.08
CA GLU A 7 7.64 -5.51 -0.39
C GLU A 7 9.12 -5.30 -0.07
N TYR A 8 9.85 -4.68 -0.99
CA TYR A 8 11.20 -4.17 -0.74
C TYR A 8 11.37 -2.76 -1.29
N MET A 9 12.12 -1.92 -0.57
CA MET A 9 12.39 -0.55 -0.99
C MET A 9 13.49 -0.52 -2.06
N ASP A 10 13.46 0.49 -2.93
CA ASP A 10 14.57 0.82 -3.83
C ASP A 10 15.92 0.87 -3.08
N GLU A 11 17.00 0.55 -3.80
CA GLU A 11 18.37 0.65 -3.26
C GLU A 11 18.68 2.08 -2.80
N ASP A 12 18.21 3.08 -3.54
CA ASP A 12 18.24 4.48 -3.11
C ASP A 12 16.95 4.84 -2.37
N CYS A 13 17.06 4.90 -1.04
CA CYS A 13 16.00 5.35 -0.14
C CYS A 13 16.32 6.70 0.52
N SER A 14 17.24 7.49 -0.06
CA SER A 14 17.74 8.73 0.54
C SER A 14 16.65 9.77 0.80
N GLU A 15 15.60 9.81 -0.03
CA GLU A 15 14.44 10.67 0.16
C GLU A 15 13.67 10.31 1.45
N MET A 16 13.38 9.01 1.65
CA MET A 16 12.71 8.54 2.87
C MET A 16 13.58 8.77 4.11
N VAL A 17 14.89 8.49 4.02
CA VAL A 17 15.83 8.77 5.12
C VAL A 17 15.83 10.25 5.48
N SER A 18 15.89 11.14 4.48
CA SER A 18 15.86 12.60 4.68
C SER A 18 14.55 13.04 5.32
N PHE A 19 13.41 12.52 4.83
CA PHE A 19 12.10 12.80 5.38
C PHE A 19 12.00 12.46 6.87
N PHE A 20 12.42 11.26 7.27
CA PHE A 20 12.38 10.84 8.68
C PHE A 20 13.46 11.48 9.55
N SER A 21 14.54 12.00 8.96
CA SER A 21 15.65 12.60 9.70
C SER A 21 15.52 14.12 9.87
N MET A 22 14.63 14.79 9.13
CA MET A 22 14.41 16.24 9.20
C MET A 22 13.09 16.55 9.90
N PRO A 23 13.11 17.05 11.16
CA PRO A 23 11.89 17.35 11.91
C PRO A 23 10.94 18.30 11.17
N GLU A 24 11.47 19.28 10.43
CA GLU A 24 10.67 20.22 9.63
C GLU A 24 9.86 19.54 8.52
N LEU A 25 10.37 18.48 7.90
CA LEU A 25 9.67 17.71 6.89
C LEU A 25 8.69 16.73 7.52
N TYR A 26 9.13 16.00 8.54
CA TYR A 26 8.30 15.05 9.28
C TYR A 26 7.10 15.71 9.96
N GLU A 27 7.28 16.90 10.53
CA GLU A 27 6.20 17.62 11.20
C GLU A 27 5.21 18.25 10.21
N LYS A 28 5.66 18.54 8.98
CA LYS A 28 4.83 19.18 7.96
C LYS A 28 3.64 18.34 7.54
N TYR A 29 3.77 17.02 7.47
CA TYR A 29 2.73 16.13 6.93
C TYR A 29 2.06 15.27 8.00
N ASN A 30 0.75 15.06 7.85
CA ASN A 30 -0.01 14.13 8.69
C ASN A 30 -0.14 12.74 8.06
N SER A 31 -0.01 12.67 6.73
CA SER A 31 0.07 11.42 5.99
C SER A 31 0.91 11.61 4.72
N ALA A 32 1.30 10.52 4.08
CA ALA A 32 1.97 10.58 2.80
C ALA A 32 1.87 9.27 2.01
N SER A 33 2.03 9.41 0.70
CA SER A 33 2.12 8.30 -0.25
C SER A 33 3.52 8.19 -0.84
N TYR A 34 3.90 6.96 -1.17
CA TYR A 34 5.07 6.64 -1.99
C TYR A 34 4.66 5.75 -3.15
N ILE A 35 5.55 5.56 -4.12
CA ILE A 35 5.27 4.71 -5.28
C ILE A 35 5.35 3.25 -4.85
N ILE A 36 4.29 2.49 -5.09
CA ILE A 36 4.32 1.02 -5.03
C ILE A 36 4.30 0.50 -6.45
N ARG A 37 5.33 -0.28 -6.80
CA ARG A 37 5.46 -0.96 -8.09
C ARG A 37 5.07 -2.43 -7.92
N ASN A 38 3.89 -2.78 -8.39
CA ASN A 38 3.43 -4.17 -8.41
C ASN A 38 4.03 -4.90 -9.60
N TYR A 39 4.67 -6.03 -9.36
CA TYR A 39 5.12 -6.93 -10.40
C TYR A 39 4.08 -8.01 -10.66
N ASP A 40 3.61 -8.08 -11.90
CA ASP A 40 2.57 -9.04 -12.30
C ASP A 40 3.18 -10.35 -12.83
N ASP A 41 4.40 -10.31 -13.36
CA ASP A 41 5.05 -11.45 -13.97
C ASP A 41 6.59 -11.36 -13.91
N ASN A 42 7.20 -12.46 -13.46
CA ASN A 42 8.66 -12.64 -13.42
C ASN A 42 9.31 -12.71 -14.81
N VAL A 43 8.57 -13.18 -15.82
CA VAL A 43 9.12 -13.46 -17.16
C VAL A 43 9.16 -12.18 -18.00
N THR A 44 8.04 -11.46 -18.05
CA THR A 44 7.94 -10.22 -18.82
C THR A 44 8.41 -8.99 -18.06
N LYS A 45 8.57 -9.09 -16.73
CA LYS A 45 8.82 -7.96 -15.81
C LYS A 45 7.78 -6.85 -15.98
N SER A 46 6.55 -7.20 -16.38
CA SER A 46 5.46 -6.24 -16.42
C SER A 46 5.16 -5.77 -15.01
N ALA A 47 5.01 -4.47 -14.86
CA ALA A 47 4.70 -3.85 -13.60
C ALA A 47 3.74 -2.69 -13.77
N ASN A 48 2.98 -2.42 -12.72
CA ASN A 48 2.13 -1.25 -12.61
C ASN A 48 2.50 -0.45 -11.35
N ASP A 49 2.47 0.87 -11.46
CA ASP A 49 2.80 1.78 -10.38
C ASP A 49 1.53 2.44 -9.85
N PHE A 50 1.42 2.56 -8.53
CA PHE A 50 0.40 3.38 -7.87
C PHE A 50 0.97 4.11 -6.66
N LEU A 51 0.27 5.15 -6.20
CA LEU A 51 0.63 5.87 -4.98
C LEU A 51 -0.04 5.20 -3.78
N GLY A 52 0.77 4.52 -2.95
CA GLY A 52 0.30 3.86 -1.74
C GLY A 52 0.33 4.81 -0.54
N SER A 53 -0.84 5.20 -0.03
CA SER A 53 -0.96 6.02 1.19
C SER A 53 -0.69 5.19 2.45
N ARG A 54 0.59 4.92 2.74
CA ARG A 54 1.02 4.02 3.83
C ARG A 54 1.82 4.70 4.96
N LEU A 55 2.05 6.01 4.89
CA LEU A 55 2.62 6.80 6.00
C LEU A 55 1.52 7.62 6.64
N ILE A 56 1.24 7.39 7.92
CA ILE A 56 0.30 8.18 8.73
C ILE A 56 0.89 8.50 10.09
N LYS A 57 0.69 9.74 10.54
CA LYS A 57 1.03 10.20 11.90
C LYS A 57 0.03 9.57 12.87
N LEU A 58 0.55 8.82 13.84
CA LEU A 58 -0.29 8.12 14.82
C LEU A 58 -0.97 9.14 15.75
N LYS A 59 -2.30 9.19 15.66
CA LYS A 59 -3.18 9.99 16.52
C LYS A 59 -4.26 9.07 17.12
N PRO A 60 -4.90 9.45 18.23
CA PRO A 60 -6.04 8.70 18.74
C PRO A 60 -7.09 8.47 17.64
N GLY A 61 -7.53 7.22 17.48
CA GLY A 61 -8.53 6.83 16.48
C GLY A 61 -7.96 6.33 15.15
N VAL A 62 -6.66 6.44 14.89
CA VAL A 62 -6.04 5.82 13.70
C VAL A 62 -6.13 4.29 13.82
N LYS A 63 -6.77 3.67 12.83
CA LYS A 63 -6.93 2.22 12.68
C LYS A 63 -7.03 1.87 11.19
N PHE A 64 -6.74 0.62 10.86
CA PHE A 64 -7.01 0.10 9.52
C PHE A 64 -8.52 -0.01 9.28
N GLU A 65 -8.92 0.28 8.06
CA GLU A 65 -10.27 0.15 7.52
C GLU A 65 -10.23 -0.71 6.25
N GLY A 66 -11.32 -1.40 5.93
CA GLY A 66 -11.39 -2.43 4.89
C GLY A 66 -11.01 -3.83 5.39
N ALA A 67 -11.75 -4.85 4.97
CA ALA A 67 -11.60 -6.23 5.43
C ALA A 67 -10.53 -7.01 4.65
N ILE A 68 -10.29 -6.63 3.39
CA ILE A 68 -9.23 -7.19 2.55
C ILE A 68 -8.29 -6.10 2.02
N HIS A 69 -8.82 -4.98 1.55
CA HIS A 69 -8.02 -3.83 1.11
C HIS A 69 -7.75 -2.90 2.29
N GLU A 70 -7.04 -3.41 3.29
CA GLU A 70 -6.73 -2.64 4.49
C GLU A 70 -6.02 -1.32 4.12
N TYR A 71 -6.63 -0.20 4.50
CA TYR A 71 -6.03 1.12 4.34
C TYR A 71 -6.11 1.90 5.65
N LEU A 72 -5.20 2.85 5.80
CA LEU A 72 -5.26 3.83 6.88
C LEU A 72 -5.79 5.15 6.29
N PRO A 73 -6.86 5.75 6.84
CA PRO A 73 -7.41 6.99 6.31
C PRO A 73 -6.36 8.12 6.28
N GLY A 74 -6.10 8.64 5.08
CA GLY A 74 -5.16 9.74 4.87
C GLY A 74 -5.64 11.03 5.56
N ALA A 75 -4.72 11.76 6.17
CA ALA A 75 -5.00 13.04 6.81
C ALA A 75 -4.16 14.16 6.18
N LEU A 76 -4.81 15.27 5.84
CA LEU A 76 -4.12 16.46 5.33
C LEU A 76 -3.33 17.17 6.44
N PRO A 77 -2.22 17.86 6.10
CA PRO A 77 -1.58 17.90 4.79
C PRO A 77 -0.93 16.55 4.43
N HIS A 78 -1.05 16.16 3.16
CA HIS A 78 -0.56 14.90 2.61
C HIS A 78 0.71 15.12 1.78
N GLY A 79 1.74 14.31 2.01
CA GLY A 79 3.00 14.33 1.25
C GLY A 79 3.02 13.28 0.13
N TYR A 80 3.90 13.49 -0.85
CA TYR A 80 4.16 12.54 -1.92
C TYR A 80 5.66 12.34 -2.05
N PHE A 81 6.09 11.08 -2.12
CA PHE A 81 7.49 10.66 -2.21
C PHE A 81 7.71 9.85 -3.47
N GLY A 82 8.88 10.04 -4.10
CA GLY A 82 9.29 9.34 -5.31
C GLY A 82 9.96 7.98 -5.07
N THR A 83 10.31 7.65 -3.83
CA THR A 83 10.91 6.36 -3.47
C THR A 83 9.99 5.21 -3.85
N VAL A 84 10.52 4.22 -4.59
CA VAL A 84 9.73 3.07 -5.06
C VAL A 84 9.81 1.91 -4.06
N PHE A 85 8.66 1.32 -3.80
CA PHE A 85 8.47 0.10 -3.03
C PHE A 85 8.00 -0.96 -4.00
N HIS A 86 8.83 -1.95 -4.21
CA HIS A 86 8.60 -3.02 -5.15
C HIS A 86 7.82 -4.15 -4.47
N HIS A 87 6.70 -4.53 -5.04
CA HIS A 87 5.76 -5.48 -4.47
C HIS A 87 5.60 -6.71 -5.37
N TYR A 88 5.82 -7.90 -4.81
CA TYR A 88 5.84 -9.17 -5.54
C TYR A 88 4.63 -10.09 -5.31
N GLY A 89 3.64 -9.66 -4.51
CA GLY A 89 2.50 -10.49 -4.11
C GLY A 89 1.61 -10.98 -5.26
N TYR A 90 1.74 -10.39 -6.45
CA TYR A 90 0.97 -10.76 -7.66
C TYR A 90 1.69 -11.71 -8.60
N MET A 91 2.98 -12.00 -8.38
CA MET A 91 3.76 -12.82 -9.33
C MET A 91 3.44 -14.33 -9.30
N ASN A 92 2.60 -14.78 -8.36
CA ASN A 92 2.23 -16.18 -8.29
C ASN A 92 1.13 -16.52 -9.31
N ASN A 93 1.56 -17.11 -10.42
CA ASN A 93 0.70 -17.53 -11.53
C ASN A 93 0.13 -18.96 -11.39
N ASP A 94 0.34 -19.63 -10.25
CA ASP A 94 -0.27 -20.94 -10.00
C ASP A 94 -1.80 -20.82 -9.94
N PRO A 95 -2.55 -21.48 -10.85
CA PRO A 95 -4.01 -21.42 -10.86
C PRO A 95 -4.64 -21.89 -9.54
N GLU A 96 -4.04 -22.84 -8.82
CA GLU A 96 -4.57 -23.31 -7.56
C GLU A 96 -4.41 -22.26 -6.46
N TYR A 97 -3.24 -21.63 -6.37
CA TYR A 97 -2.99 -20.50 -5.48
C TYR A 97 -3.97 -19.35 -5.72
N ILE A 98 -4.14 -18.95 -6.98
CA ILE A 98 -5.07 -17.88 -7.37
C ILE A 98 -6.50 -18.24 -6.98
N ARG A 99 -6.93 -19.48 -7.27
CA ARG A 99 -8.27 -19.97 -6.90
C ARG A 99 -8.49 -19.90 -5.39
N LYS A 100 -7.56 -20.43 -4.58
CA LYS A 100 -7.66 -20.41 -3.12
C LYS A 100 -7.69 -18.98 -2.56
N ARG A 101 -6.87 -18.08 -3.11
CA ARG A 101 -6.88 -16.65 -2.74
C ARG A 101 -8.24 -16.03 -3.02
N ASN A 102 -8.81 -16.27 -4.20
CA ASN A 102 -10.10 -15.74 -4.59
C ASN A 102 -11.24 -16.33 -3.76
N GLU A 103 -11.23 -17.64 -3.51
CA GLU A 103 -12.23 -18.31 -2.65
C GLU A 103 -12.24 -17.77 -1.22
N ARG A 104 -11.06 -17.39 -0.70
CA ARG A 104 -10.93 -16.77 0.62
C ARG A 104 -11.39 -15.30 0.63
N ASN A 105 -10.97 -14.51 -0.35
CA ASN A 105 -11.11 -13.05 -0.31
C ASN A 105 -12.44 -12.55 -0.92
N LEU A 106 -12.91 -13.15 -2.01
CA LEU A 106 -14.07 -12.64 -2.77
C LEU A 106 -15.35 -12.55 -1.94
N PRO A 107 -15.71 -13.53 -1.08
CA PRO A 107 -16.91 -13.42 -0.25
C PRO A 107 -16.86 -12.23 0.72
N LEU A 108 -15.68 -11.88 1.23
CA LEU A 108 -15.50 -10.75 2.15
C LEU A 108 -15.65 -9.42 1.39
N ILE A 109 -15.02 -9.32 0.23
CA ILE A 109 -15.12 -8.13 -0.64
C ILE A 109 -16.58 -7.89 -1.07
N LEU A 110 -17.30 -8.94 -1.49
CA LEU A 110 -18.70 -8.82 -1.90
C LEU A 110 -19.58 -8.34 -0.74
N LYS A 111 -19.32 -8.82 0.47
CA LYS A 111 -20.05 -8.37 1.66
C LYS A 111 -19.81 -6.89 1.96
N GLU A 112 -18.56 -6.43 1.89
CA GLU A 112 -18.25 -5.00 2.06
C GLU A 112 -18.93 -4.14 1.00
N TYR A 113 -18.91 -4.59 -0.26
CA TYR A 113 -19.57 -3.90 -1.36
C TYR A 113 -21.10 -3.83 -1.19
N GLU A 114 -21.74 -4.87 -0.66
CA GLU A 114 -23.17 -4.84 -0.33
C GLU A 114 -23.49 -3.84 0.80
N GLU A 115 -22.59 -3.71 1.79
CA GLU A 115 -22.75 -2.79 2.92
C GLU A 115 -22.46 -1.33 2.53
N ASN A 116 -21.49 -1.10 1.63
CA ASN A 116 -21.09 0.23 1.17
C ASN A 116 -20.72 0.23 -0.33
N PRO A 117 -21.72 0.32 -1.24
CA PRO A 117 -21.49 0.20 -2.69
C PRO A 117 -20.65 1.31 -3.32
N GLU A 118 -20.49 2.43 -2.63
CA GLU A 118 -19.70 3.60 -3.07
C GLU A 118 -18.23 3.52 -2.60
N ASP A 119 -17.89 2.49 -1.82
CA ASP A 119 -16.52 2.20 -1.35
C ASP A 119 -15.80 1.33 -2.38
N VAL A 120 -15.42 1.96 -3.50
CA VAL A 120 -14.78 1.31 -4.66
C VAL A 120 -13.38 1.87 -4.89
#